data_AF-A0A7S1WB25-F1
#
_entry.id   AF-A0A7S1WB25-F1
#
_cell.length_a   1.000
_cell.length_b   1.000
_cell.length_c   1.000
_cell.angle_alpha   90.00
_cell.angle_beta   90.00
_cell.angle_gamma   90.00
#
_symmetry.space_group_name_H-M   'P 1'
#
loop_
_entity.id
_entity.type
_entity.pdbx_description
1 polymer ?
#
loop_
_entity_poly.entity_id
_entity_poly.type
_entity_poly.pdbx_seq_one_letter_code
_entity_poly.pdbx_strand_id
1 'polypeptide(L)'
;WAFGTMPQAAAAPPGGSCPSDADCMLAFKPGFDSRFTLGAMISCSTVLAILVAGLAWSARFVSLDTAGVASQSSQLPVGGCEGYWPEAHACLALGQDALAAGSRVPPERQRCPQLFIDKKWVAKADFLSKLEAIEALAKEAFNAGLTSEALAECGVAASPFVAVMGFRGLSPSRLEEGGLVGSREFKDVDSDGDICWPDGYRDHYIQTYSVKPSERFQAYVRGFQLEAFGQVVHQGRACLDKGREA
;
A
#
# COMPACT_ATOMS: atom_id res chain seq x y z
N TRP A 1 14.11 52.79 -23.18
CA TRP A 1 14.48 51.39 -23.53
C TRP A 1 15.84 51.13 -22.91
N ALA A 2 15.82 50.77 -21.62
CA ALA A 2 17.02 50.59 -20.81
C ALA A 2 17.31 49.09 -20.70
N PHE A 3 18.53 48.70 -21.08
CA PHE A 3 19.03 47.34 -20.94
C PHE A 3 19.38 47.08 -19.47
N GLY A 4 18.66 46.15 -18.85
CA GLY A 4 18.96 45.64 -17.52
C GLY A 4 20.06 44.57 -17.58
N THR A 5 21.14 44.81 -16.84
CA THR A 5 22.26 43.90 -16.61
C THR A 5 21.84 42.71 -15.73
N MET A 6 22.17 41.49 -16.15
CA MET A 6 21.99 40.29 -15.33
C MET A 6 23.08 40.18 -14.25
N PRO A 7 22.74 39.70 -13.03
CA PRO A 7 23.73 39.49 -11.98
C PRO A 7 24.58 38.24 -12.24
N GLN A 8 25.85 38.39 -11.93
CA GLN A 8 26.94 37.42 -12.08
C GLN A 8 26.81 36.31 -11.03
N ALA A 9 26.79 35.05 -11.47
CA ALA A 9 26.73 33.89 -10.59
C ALA A 9 28.03 33.75 -9.76
N ALA A 10 27.88 33.66 -8.45
CA ALA A 10 28.98 33.45 -7.52
C ALA A 10 29.51 32.01 -7.62
N ALA A 11 30.83 31.88 -7.67
CA ALA A 11 31.56 30.62 -7.70
C ALA A 11 31.37 29.82 -6.41
N ALA A 12 31.15 28.50 -6.55
CA ALA A 12 31.10 27.56 -5.45
C ALA A 12 32.51 27.33 -4.83
N PRO A 13 32.62 27.18 -3.50
CA PRO A 13 33.88 26.83 -2.85
C PRO A 13 34.28 25.37 -3.14
N PRO A 14 35.58 25.08 -3.29
CA PRO A 14 36.07 23.72 -3.46
C PRO A 14 36.25 23.01 -2.12
N GLY A 15 35.99 21.70 -2.11
CA GLY A 15 36.71 20.76 -1.25
C GLY A 15 36.20 20.59 0.17
N GLY A 16 35.10 19.86 0.33
CA GLY A 16 34.82 19.09 1.55
C GLY A 16 35.25 17.64 1.34
N SER A 17 36.43 17.28 1.85
CA SER A 17 36.92 15.92 1.93
C SER A 17 36.05 15.07 2.87
N CYS A 18 35.42 14.01 2.35
CA CYS A 18 34.80 12.98 3.17
C CYS A 18 35.88 12.24 3.99
N PRO A 19 35.71 12.06 5.31
CA PRO A 19 36.58 11.18 6.07
C PRO A 19 36.19 9.72 5.81
N SER A 20 37.18 8.97 5.31
CA SER A 20 37.35 7.51 5.34
C SER A 20 36.31 6.60 4.65
N ASP A 21 36.75 5.97 3.55
CA ASP A 21 36.19 4.80 2.85
C ASP A 21 36.18 3.48 3.67
N ALA A 22 36.07 3.56 5.01
CA ALA A 22 36.13 2.39 5.88
C ALA A 22 34.78 2.01 6.53
N ASP A 23 33.73 2.84 6.39
CA ASP A 23 32.39 2.59 6.95
C ASP A 23 31.31 2.28 5.89
N CYS A 24 31.69 2.08 4.62
CA CYS A 24 30.77 1.73 3.52
C CYS A 24 30.82 0.25 3.09
N MET A 25 31.35 -0.63 3.94
CA MET A 25 31.31 -2.08 3.76
C MET A 25 30.99 -2.68 5.14
N LEU A 26 30.15 -3.73 5.19
CA LEU A 26 29.56 -4.42 6.35
C LEU A 26 28.10 -3.95 6.61
N ALA A 27 27.04 -4.73 6.40
CA ALA A 27 26.91 -6.13 6.06
C ALA A 27 25.53 -6.37 5.40
N PHE A 28 25.53 -6.91 4.18
CA PHE A 28 24.40 -7.67 3.66
C PHE A 28 24.29 -8.95 4.48
N LYS A 29 23.13 -9.18 5.10
CA LYS A 29 22.81 -10.47 5.71
C LYS A 29 21.74 -11.16 4.86
N PRO A 30 22.10 -12.13 4.00
CA PRO A 30 21.15 -13.05 3.41
C PRO A 30 20.90 -14.17 4.43
N GLY A 31 19.63 -14.42 4.77
CA GLY A 31 19.27 -15.42 5.77
C GLY A 31 17.80 -15.81 5.67
N PHE A 32 17.37 -16.22 4.47
CA PHE A 32 16.10 -16.88 4.26
C PHE A 32 16.30 -18.37 4.58
N ASP A 33 16.10 -18.74 5.85
CA ASP A 33 16.21 -20.12 6.30
C ASP A 33 15.05 -20.95 5.71
N SER A 34 15.38 -21.71 4.67
CA SER A 34 14.51 -22.71 4.07
C SER A 34 14.69 -24.01 4.83
N ARG A 35 13.80 -24.30 5.79
CA ARG A 35 13.67 -25.64 6.35
C ARG A 35 12.23 -26.13 6.27
N PHE A 36 12.05 -26.93 5.23
CA PHE A 36 11.05 -27.98 5.11
C PHE A 36 10.82 -28.74 6.42
N THR A 37 9.56 -28.84 6.80
CA THR A 37 8.96 -29.96 7.55
C THR A 37 7.52 -30.04 7.02
N LEU A 38 7.20 -30.79 5.97
CA LEU A 38 7.08 -32.25 5.94
C LEU A 38 6.38 -32.80 7.20
N GLY A 39 5.11 -32.43 7.37
CA GLY A 39 4.21 -33.03 8.35
C GLY A 39 2.76 -32.62 8.10
N ALA A 40 1.86 -33.61 7.98
CA ALA A 40 0.41 -33.49 7.81
C ALA A 40 -0.14 -33.28 6.39
N MET A 41 0.35 -34.06 5.42
CA MET A 41 -0.57 -34.66 4.45
C MET A 41 -0.92 -36.05 4.97
N ILE A 42 -2.12 -36.22 5.54
CA ILE A 42 -2.95 -37.43 5.61
C ILE A 42 -4.22 -37.05 6.38
N SER A 43 -5.39 -37.24 5.75
CA SER A 43 -6.77 -37.29 6.30
C SER A 43 -7.76 -36.24 5.77
N CYS A 44 -8.27 -36.46 4.55
CA CYS A 44 -9.72 -36.34 4.26
C CYS A 44 -10.05 -36.87 2.86
N SER A 45 -9.80 -38.16 2.63
CA SER A 45 -10.19 -38.87 1.39
C SER A 45 -11.48 -39.69 1.57
N THR A 46 -12.46 -39.21 2.33
CA THR A 46 -13.74 -39.92 2.52
C THR A 46 -14.95 -39.00 2.68
N VAL A 47 -15.10 -37.97 1.84
CA VAL A 47 -16.42 -37.32 1.60
C VAL A 47 -16.60 -37.10 0.10
N LEU A 48 -16.50 -38.18 -0.66
CA LEU A 48 -16.70 -38.21 -2.12
C LEU A 48 -17.54 -39.45 -2.46
N ALA A 49 -18.73 -39.55 -1.85
CA ALA A 49 -19.68 -40.63 -2.13
C ALA A 49 -21.15 -40.27 -1.86
N ILE A 50 -21.51 -39.00 -1.65
CA ILE A 50 -22.91 -38.56 -1.58
C ILE A 50 -23.02 -37.21 -2.28
N LEU A 51 -23.14 -37.22 -3.61
CA LEU A 51 -23.77 -36.16 -4.43
C LEU A 51 -23.79 -36.58 -5.92
N VAL A 52 -23.98 -37.87 -6.18
CA VAL A 52 -24.32 -38.42 -7.50
C VAL A 52 -25.76 -38.93 -7.43
N ALA A 53 -26.72 -38.02 -7.29
CA ALA A 53 -28.16 -38.32 -7.42
C ALA A 53 -29.03 -37.05 -7.55
N GLY A 54 -28.56 -36.03 -8.27
CA GLY A 54 -29.28 -34.74 -8.39
C GLY A 54 -29.16 -34.08 -9.76
N LEU A 55 -28.97 -34.86 -10.83
CA LEU A 55 -29.03 -34.39 -12.21
C LEU A 55 -30.31 -34.89 -12.87
N ALA A 56 -31.42 -34.19 -12.63
CA ALA A 56 -32.60 -34.24 -13.51
C ALA A 56 -33.59 -33.14 -13.12
N TRP A 57 -33.33 -31.90 -13.57
CA TRP A 57 -34.34 -30.93 -14.04
C TRP A 57 -33.83 -29.49 -13.93
N SER A 58 -33.21 -29.01 -15.00
CA SER A 58 -33.40 -27.65 -15.51
C SER A 58 -32.50 -27.45 -16.73
N ALA A 59 -32.80 -28.18 -17.80
CA ALA A 59 -32.41 -27.74 -19.12
C ALA A 59 -33.36 -26.61 -19.54
N ARG A 60 -32.80 -25.64 -20.27
CA ARG A 60 -33.43 -24.52 -21.00
C ARG A 60 -33.40 -23.17 -20.29
N PHE A 61 -32.28 -22.48 -20.42
CA PHE A 61 -32.21 -21.20 -21.14
C PHE A 61 -30.75 -21.00 -21.59
N VAL A 62 -30.47 -21.35 -22.84
CA VAL A 62 -29.24 -20.92 -23.52
C VAL A 62 -29.53 -19.51 -24.02
N SER A 63 -29.09 -18.50 -23.26
CA SER A 63 -28.89 -17.16 -23.80
C SER A 63 -27.46 -17.08 -24.31
N LEU A 64 -27.35 -17.16 -25.63
CA LEU A 64 -26.24 -16.60 -26.40
C LEU A 64 -26.30 -15.07 -26.29
N ASP A 65 -25.16 -14.42 -26.55
CA ASP A 65 -24.89 -12.97 -26.59
C ASP A 65 -24.50 -12.29 -25.27
N THR A 66 -23.19 -12.26 -25.00
CA THR A 66 -22.36 -11.09 -25.35
C THR A 66 -20.90 -11.48 -25.10
N ALA A 67 -19.99 -11.00 -25.94
CA ALA A 67 -18.57 -11.03 -25.67
C ALA A 67 -18.28 -10.19 -24.42
N GLY A 68 -18.48 -10.79 -23.25
CA GLY A 68 -18.11 -10.24 -21.97
C GLY A 68 -16.59 -10.13 -21.95
N VAL A 69 -16.10 -8.90 -22.05
CA VAL A 69 -14.75 -8.54 -21.60
C VAL A 69 -14.65 -9.11 -20.19
N ALA A 70 -13.90 -10.21 -20.04
CA ALA A 70 -13.67 -10.82 -18.75
C ALA A 70 -13.02 -9.75 -17.88
N SER A 71 -13.83 -9.14 -17.00
CA SER A 71 -13.35 -8.24 -15.96
C SER A 71 -12.45 -9.10 -15.09
N GLN A 72 -11.15 -9.08 -15.37
CA GLN A 72 -10.15 -9.76 -14.55
C GLN A 72 -10.30 -9.19 -13.15
N SER A 73 -10.94 -9.98 -12.29
CA SER A 73 -11.10 -9.71 -10.87
C SER A 73 -9.76 -9.25 -10.35
N SER A 74 -9.68 -7.98 -9.96
CA SER A 74 -8.49 -7.32 -9.43
C SER A 74 -8.23 -7.77 -7.99
N GLN A 75 -8.33 -9.06 -7.74
CA GLN A 75 -7.98 -9.68 -6.48
C GLN A 75 -6.47 -9.80 -6.46
N LEU A 76 -5.82 -8.88 -5.73
CA LEU A 76 -4.47 -9.10 -5.24
C LEU A 76 -4.42 -10.48 -4.56
N PRO A 77 -3.34 -11.27 -4.74
CA PRO A 77 -3.18 -12.49 -3.97
C PRO A 77 -3.38 -12.19 -2.49
N VAL A 78 -4.21 -13.01 -1.84
CA VAL A 78 -4.61 -12.89 -0.44
C VAL A 78 -3.35 -12.72 0.43
N GLY A 79 -3.20 -11.57 1.09
CA GLY A 79 -2.13 -11.32 2.08
C GLY A 79 -1.02 -10.34 1.68
N GLY A 80 -1.30 -9.26 0.95
CA GLY A 80 -0.32 -8.21 0.66
C GLY A 80 -0.81 -6.80 0.97
N CYS A 81 0.11 -5.91 1.38
CA CYS A 81 -0.15 -4.49 1.55
C CYS A 81 -0.57 -3.83 0.22
N GLU A 82 -1.52 -2.90 0.29
CA GLU A 82 -1.94 -2.10 -0.87
C GLU A 82 -0.79 -1.19 -1.31
N GLY A 83 -0.56 -1.08 -2.62
CA GLY A 83 0.57 -0.31 -3.16
C GLY A 83 1.92 -1.01 -3.08
N TYR A 84 1.97 -2.26 -2.63
CA TYR A 84 3.18 -3.09 -2.70
C TYR A 84 3.21 -3.85 -4.01
N TRP A 85 3.78 -3.20 -5.01
CA TRP A 85 3.92 -3.73 -6.36
C TRP A 85 5.26 -4.44 -6.56
N PRO A 86 5.42 -5.16 -7.69
CA PRO A 86 6.72 -5.64 -8.11
C PRO A 86 7.80 -4.55 -8.16
N GLU A 87 9.05 -4.98 -8.24
CA GLU A 87 10.21 -4.08 -8.32
C GLU A 87 10.08 -3.05 -9.45
N ALA A 88 10.63 -1.85 -9.21
CA ALA A 88 10.50 -0.73 -10.15
C ALA A 88 10.95 -1.09 -11.57
N HIS A 89 12.07 -1.79 -11.73
CA HIS A 89 12.57 -2.22 -13.03
C HIS A 89 11.59 -3.14 -13.79
N ALA A 90 10.83 -3.98 -13.07
CA ALA A 90 9.85 -4.87 -13.69
C ALA A 90 8.62 -4.09 -14.17
N CYS A 91 8.16 -3.10 -13.40
CA CYS A 91 6.99 -2.30 -13.75
C CYS A 91 7.29 -1.20 -14.77
N LEU A 92 8.43 -0.51 -14.67
CA LEU A 92 8.82 0.53 -15.62
C LEU A 92 8.96 -0.02 -17.05
N ALA A 93 9.42 -1.27 -17.20
CA ALA A 93 9.52 -1.95 -18.49
C ALA A 93 8.16 -2.25 -19.15
N LEU A 94 7.04 -2.05 -18.45
CA LEU A 94 5.70 -2.18 -19.00
C LEU A 94 5.26 -0.92 -19.76
N GLY A 95 5.85 0.24 -19.45
CA GLY A 95 5.46 1.54 -20.01
C GLY A 95 4.07 2.01 -19.55
N GLN A 96 3.70 3.25 -19.86
CA GLN A 96 2.40 3.82 -19.47
C GLN A 96 1.22 3.23 -20.26
N ASP A 97 1.48 2.72 -21.47
CA ASP A 97 0.46 2.18 -22.39
C ASP A 97 0.34 0.64 -22.32
N ALA A 98 0.61 0.06 -21.14
CA ALA A 98 0.65 -1.38 -20.87
C ALA A 98 -0.46 -2.23 -21.53
N LEU A 99 -1.66 -1.67 -21.67
CA LEU A 99 -2.86 -2.34 -22.15
C LEU A 99 -3.22 -2.01 -23.60
N ALA A 100 -2.55 -1.05 -24.25
CA ALA A 100 -2.93 -0.54 -25.56
C ALA A 100 -2.71 -1.54 -26.72
N ALA A 101 -1.96 -2.62 -26.50
CA ALA A 101 -1.50 -3.50 -27.58
C ALA A 101 -2.11 -4.92 -27.59
N GLY A 102 -3.03 -5.26 -26.68
CA GLY A 102 -3.52 -6.65 -26.55
C GLY A 102 -2.43 -7.66 -26.17
N SER A 103 -1.25 -7.17 -25.77
CA SER A 103 -0.10 -7.96 -25.39
C SER A 103 -0.37 -8.70 -24.07
N ARG A 104 -0.01 -9.98 -24.02
CA ARG A 104 -0.08 -10.77 -22.80
C ARG A 104 0.92 -10.21 -21.77
N VAL A 105 0.41 -9.78 -20.62
CA VAL A 105 1.27 -9.29 -19.51
C VAL A 105 1.93 -10.48 -18.82
N PRO A 106 3.27 -10.51 -18.70
CA PRO A 106 3.99 -11.55 -17.96
C PRO A 106 3.56 -11.63 -16.49
N PRO A 107 3.55 -12.83 -15.86
CA PRO A 107 3.09 -13.00 -14.47
C PRO A 107 3.72 -12.03 -13.47
N GLU A 108 5.01 -11.76 -13.60
CA GLU A 108 5.77 -10.87 -12.73
C GLU A 108 5.34 -9.40 -12.82
N ARG A 109 4.60 -9.01 -13.88
CA ARG A 109 4.09 -7.65 -14.11
C ARG A 109 2.59 -7.51 -13.91
N GLN A 110 1.87 -8.59 -13.64
CA GLN A 110 0.41 -8.58 -13.47
C GLN A 110 -0.07 -7.74 -12.27
N ARG A 111 0.85 -7.40 -11.38
CA ARG A 111 0.60 -6.56 -10.20
C ARG A 111 1.14 -5.15 -10.34
N CYS A 112 1.61 -4.74 -11.52
CA CYS A 112 2.16 -3.39 -11.69
C CYS A 112 1.06 -2.31 -11.72
N PRO A 113 1.29 -1.12 -11.13
CA PRO A 113 0.27 -0.08 -10.97
C PRO A 113 -0.33 0.41 -12.30
N GLN A 114 0.44 0.34 -13.39
CA GLN A 114 0.04 0.70 -14.75
C GLN A 114 -1.25 0.00 -15.19
N LEU A 115 -1.47 -1.24 -14.72
CA LEU A 115 -2.63 -2.05 -15.10
C LEU A 115 -3.92 -1.62 -14.39
N PHE A 116 -3.80 -0.79 -13.36
CA PHE A 116 -4.92 -0.34 -12.54
C PHE A 116 -5.25 1.14 -12.75
N ILE A 117 -4.68 1.78 -13.77
CA ILE A 117 -4.98 3.18 -14.07
C ILE A 117 -6.41 3.30 -14.61
N ASP A 118 -7.27 3.98 -13.86
CA ASP A 118 -8.66 4.25 -14.21
C ASP A 118 -8.95 5.76 -14.09
N LYS A 119 -8.78 6.48 -15.21
CA LYS A 119 -9.07 7.92 -15.29
C LYS A 119 -10.55 8.26 -15.12
N LYS A 120 -11.44 7.26 -15.19
CA LYS A 120 -12.89 7.42 -15.06
C LYS A 120 -13.40 6.90 -13.70
N TRP A 121 -12.51 6.71 -12.73
CA TRP A 121 -12.90 6.27 -11.40
C TRP A 121 -13.77 7.32 -10.68
N VAL A 122 -15.08 7.10 -10.72
CA VAL A 122 -16.09 8.05 -10.23
C VAL A 122 -15.95 8.35 -8.74
N ALA A 123 -15.65 7.34 -7.91
CA ALA A 123 -15.54 7.49 -6.46
C ALA A 123 -14.15 7.99 -5.98
N LYS A 124 -13.28 8.42 -6.90
CA LYS A 124 -11.89 8.83 -6.57
C LYS A 124 -11.84 9.96 -5.55
N ALA A 125 -12.68 10.99 -5.70
CA ALA A 125 -12.65 12.17 -4.84
C ALA A 125 -13.03 11.84 -3.39
N ASP A 126 -14.16 11.14 -3.20
CA ASP A 126 -14.62 10.73 -1.87
C ASP A 126 -13.63 9.79 -1.18
N PHE A 127 -13.06 8.86 -1.95
CA PHE A 127 -12.02 7.96 -1.46
C PHE A 127 -10.78 8.72 -1.00
N LEU A 128 -10.27 9.64 -1.83
CA LEU A 128 -9.08 10.44 -1.51
C LEU A 128 -9.28 11.29 -0.26
N SER A 129 -10.44 11.95 -0.15
CA SER A 129 -10.76 12.78 1.02
C SER A 129 -10.78 11.96 2.31
N LYS A 130 -11.41 10.78 2.29
CA LYS A 130 -11.45 9.93 3.48
C LYS A 130 -10.09 9.33 3.82
N LEU A 131 -9.33 8.87 2.81
CA LEU A 131 -7.98 8.36 3.01
C LEU A 131 -7.05 9.44 3.58
N GLU A 132 -7.14 10.67 3.08
CA GLU A 132 -6.37 11.81 3.60
C GLU A 132 -6.63 12.07 5.08
N ALA A 133 -7.90 12.04 5.51
CA ALA A 133 -8.24 12.22 6.91
C ALA A 133 -7.69 11.11 7.81
N ILE A 134 -7.72 9.85 7.34
CA ILE A 134 -7.11 8.71 8.05
C ILE A 134 -5.61 8.92 8.20
N GLU A 135 -4.91 9.23 7.11
CA GLU A 135 -3.46 9.42 7.10
C GLU A 135 -3.03 10.63 7.96
N ALA A 136 -3.83 11.70 7.98
CA ALA A 136 -3.57 12.88 8.80
C ALA A 136 -3.63 12.55 10.30
N LEU A 137 -4.68 11.85 10.75
CA LEU A 137 -4.79 11.41 12.14
C LEU A 137 -3.71 10.41 12.53
N ALA A 138 -3.36 9.48 11.63
CA ALA A 138 -2.27 8.54 11.86
C ALA A 138 -0.92 9.27 12.03
N LYS A 139 -0.65 10.29 11.19
CA LYS A 139 0.54 11.14 11.31
C LYS A 139 0.53 11.95 12.62
N GLU A 140 -0.63 12.48 13.03
CA GLU A 140 -0.77 13.16 14.32
C GLU A 140 -0.43 12.22 15.48
N ALA A 141 -1.02 11.02 15.50
CA ALA A 141 -0.78 10.02 16.53
C ALA A 141 0.71 9.64 16.61
N PHE A 142 1.33 9.37 15.45
CA PHE A 142 2.74 9.07 15.36
C PHE A 142 3.62 10.20 15.90
N ASN A 143 3.34 11.45 15.53
CA ASN A 143 4.10 12.62 15.99
C ASN A 143 3.92 12.87 17.50
N ALA A 144 2.77 12.48 18.07
CA ALA A 144 2.53 12.53 19.51
C ALA A 144 3.27 11.41 20.29
N GLY A 145 3.83 10.42 19.58
CA GLY A 145 4.44 9.23 20.16
C GLY A 145 3.42 8.18 20.60
N LEU A 146 2.22 8.18 20.02
CA LEU A 146 1.21 7.16 20.30
C LEU A 146 1.55 5.86 19.57
N THR A 147 1.70 4.80 20.34
CA THR A 147 1.82 3.41 19.87
C THR A 147 0.69 2.56 20.46
N SER A 148 0.51 1.34 19.96
CA SER A 148 -0.42 0.35 20.54
C SER A 148 -0.16 0.12 22.03
N GLU A 149 1.12 0.07 22.42
CA GLU A 149 1.55 -0.12 23.81
C GLU A 149 1.20 1.10 24.66
N ALA A 150 1.48 2.31 24.16
CA ALA A 150 1.13 3.55 24.86
C ALA A 150 -0.39 3.68 25.07
N LEU A 151 -1.20 3.28 24.08
CA LEU A 151 -2.66 3.27 24.21
C LEU A 151 -3.11 2.27 25.28
N ALA A 152 -2.53 1.08 25.30
CA ALA A 152 -2.82 0.06 26.31
C ALA A 152 -2.45 0.53 27.73
N GLU A 153 -1.29 1.17 27.91
CA GLU A 153 -0.86 1.78 29.18
C GLU A 153 -1.83 2.88 29.64
N CYS A 154 -2.40 3.63 28.69
CA CYS A 154 -3.43 4.63 28.94
C CYS A 154 -4.84 4.06 29.16
N GLY A 155 -5.02 2.73 29.07
CA GLY A 155 -6.33 2.09 29.15
C GLY A 155 -7.28 2.46 28.01
N VAL A 156 -6.74 2.91 26.88
CA VAL A 156 -7.49 3.25 25.67
C VAL A 156 -7.45 2.06 24.73
N ALA A 157 -8.61 1.60 24.26
CA ALA A 157 -8.66 0.55 23.25
C ALA A 157 -7.96 1.01 21.96
N ALA A 158 -7.08 0.17 21.43
CA ALA A 158 -6.33 0.49 20.21
C ALA A 158 -7.16 0.36 18.93
N SER A 159 -8.47 0.12 19.02
CA SER A 159 -9.34 -0.07 17.85
C SER A 159 -10.37 1.06 17.74
N PRO A 160 -10.54 1.69 16.56
CA PRO A 160 -9.70 1.60 15.36
C PRO A 160 -8.41 2.43 15.51
N PHE A 161 -7.27 1.92 15.02
CA PHE A 161 -6.01 2.70 15.01
C PHE A 161 -5.13 2.33 13.83
N VAL A 162 -4.59 3.36 13.17
CA VAL A 162 -3.61 3.20 12.10
C VAL A 162 -2.25 3.62 12.61
N ALA A 163 -1.35 2.65 12.77
CA ALA A 163 0.03 2.90 13.12
C ALA A 163 0.82 3.41 11.90
N VAL A 164 1.81 4.27 12.15
CA VAL A 164 2.77 4.71 11.14
C VAL A 164 4.13 4.11 11.48
N MET A 165 4.73 3.42 10.51
CA MET A 165 6.07 2.86 10.62
C MET A 165 7.01 3.59 9.66
N GLY A 166 8.18 3.99 10.13
CA GLY A 166 9.22 4.59 9.29
C GLY A 166 10.23 3.56 8.82
N PHE A 167 10.72 3.71 7.59
CA PHE A 167 11.85 2.94 7.06
C PHE A 167 13.00 3.87 6.69
N ARG A 168 14.19 3.29 6.54
CA ARG A 168 15.35 4.04 6.03
C ARG A 168 15.28 4.12 4.50
N GLY A 169 15.33 5.33 3.98
CA GLY A 169 15.35 5.60 2.53
C GLY A 169 13.96 5.84 1.92
N LEU A 170 13.96 6.27 0.66
CA LEU A 170 12.74 6.50 -0.11
C LEU A 170 12.44 5.29 -1.00
N SER A 171 11.15 4.99 -1.26
CA SER A 171 10.76 3.88 -2.14
C SER A 171 10.81 4.29 -3.62
N PRO A 172 11.47 3.55 -4.52
CA PRO A 172 11.46 3.87 -5.95
C PRO A 172 10.04 3.93 -6.55
N SER A 173 9.77 4.89 -7.42
CA SER A 173 8.52 4.92 -8.17
C SER A 173 8.44 3.72 -9.12
N ARG A 174 7.25 3.14 -9.24
CA ARG A 174 6.97 2.05 -10.21
C ARG A 174 6.39 2.59 -11.52
N LEU A 175 6.08 3.88 -11.60
CA LEU A 175 5.45 4.55 -12.75
C LEU A 175 6.36 5.59 -13.44
N GLU A 176 7.43 6.00 -12.78
CA GLU A 176 8.34 7.05 -13.24
C GLU A 176 9.79 6.65 -12.92
N GLU A 177 10.67 6.74 -13.92
CA GLU A 177 12.09 6.43 -13.75
C GLU A 177 12.78 7.49 -12.87
N GLY A 178 13.55 7.03 -11.87
CA GLY A 178 14.22 7.93 -10.92
C GLY A 178 13.29 8.60 -9.89
N GLY A 179 11.97 8.45 -10.03
CA GLY A 179 11.02 8.95 -9.05
C GLY A 179 11.14 8.22 -7.70
N LEU A 180 10.85 8.92 -6.60
CA LEU A 180 10.92 8.38 -5.24
C LEU A 180 9.62 8.72 -4.50
N VAL A 181 9.10 7.77 -3.72
CA VAL A 181 7.78 7.85 -3.08
C VAL A 181 7.87 7.43 -1.62
N GLY A 182 7.80 8.41 -0.72
CA GLY A 182 7.68 8.22 0.73
C GLY A 182 8.78 7.39 1.40
N SER A 183 8.78 7.39 2.73
CA SER A 183 9.69 6.60 3.57
C SER A 183 8.97 5.98 4.78
N ARG A 184 7.65 5.87 4.69
CA ARG A 184 6.80 5.39 5.78
C ARG A 184 5.72 4.44 5.25
N GLU A 185 5.11 3.69 6.14
CA GLU A 185 3.94 2.83 5.91
C GLU A 185 2.88 3.13 6.95
N PHE A 186 1.63 3.07 6.52
CA PHE A 186 0.46 3.02 7.38
C PHE A 186 0.01 1.57 7.51
N LYS A 187 -0.32 1.15 8.73
CA LYS A 187 -0.79 -0.20 9.03
C LYS A 187 -1.97 -0.14 10.00
N ASP A 188 -3.08 -0.74 9.61
CA ASP A 188 -4.22 -0.93 10.51
C ASP A 188 -3.90 -2.02 11.54
N VAL A 189 -3.99 -1.68 12.83
CA VAL A 189 -3.61 -2.58 13.92
C VAL A 189 -4.61 -3.70 14.15
N ASP A 190 -5.88 -3.52 13.78
CA ASP A 190 -6.94 -4.49 14.02
C ASP A 190 -7.09 -5.52 12.91
N SER A 191 -6.54 -5.22 11.73
CA SER A 191 -6.72 -6.03 10.53
C SER A 191 -5.91 -7.32 10.52
N ASP A 192 -5.36 -7.80 11.64
CA ASP A 192 -4.32 -8.84 11.69
C ASP A 192 -3.09 -8.52 10.79
N GLY A 193 -2.86 -7.22 10.52
CA GLY A 193 -1.78 -6.73 9.66
C GLY A 193 -2.05 -6.87 8.16
N ASP A 194 -3.30 -7.11 7.81
CA ASP A 194 -3.74 -7.49 6.47
C ASP A 194 -4.17 -6.26 5.64
N ILE A 195 -4.17 -5.06 6.26
CA ILE A 195 -4.35 -3.75 5.62
C ILE A 195 -3.17 -2.82 5.96
N CYS A 196 -2.36 -2.52 4.96
CA CYS A 196 -1.22 -1.61 5.03
C CYS A 196 -0.99 -0.94 3.68
N TRP A 197 -0.39 0.27 3.66
CA TRP A 197 -0.05 0.99 2.43
C TRP A 197 1.10 2.00 2.65
N PRO A 198 1.91 2.30 1.63
CA PRO A 198 3.04 3.21 1.78
C PRO A 198 2.62 4.68 1.81
N ASP A 199 3.40 5.51 2.50
CA ASP A 199 3.32 6.97 2.42
C ASP A 199 3.62 7.44 0.99
N GLY A 200 2.76 8.30 0.46
CA GLY A 200 2.76 8.68 -0.96
C GLY A 200 1.92 7.78 -1.87
N TYR A 201 1.31 6.69 -1.39
CA TYR A 201 0.33 5.92 -2.18
C TYR A 201 -0.82 6.81 -2.70
N ARG A 202 -1.38 7.62 -1.79
CA ARG A 202 -2.45 8.59 -2.08
C ARG A 202 -2.03 9.64 -3.11
N ASP A 203 -0.96 10.37 -2.81
CA ASP A 203 -0.57 11.56 -3.59
C ASP A 203 0.09 11.18 -4.93
N HIS A 204 0.99 10.21 -4.91
CA HIS A 204 1.71 9.80 -6.11
C HIS A 204 0.82 8.92 -6.98
N TYR A 205 0.42 7.75 -6.49
CA TYR A 205 -0.18 6.74 -7.37
C TYR A 205 -1.65 7.04 -7.68
N ILE A 206 -2.45 7.37 -6.66
CA ILE A 206 -3.88 7.61 -6.88
C ILE A 206 -4.11 9.00 -7.47
N GLN A 207 -3.62 10.06 -6.82
CA GLN A 207 -3.94 11.42 -7.24
C GLN A 207 -3.29 11.74 -8.59
N THR A 208 -1.97 11.54 -8.74
CA THR A 208 -1.23 11.88 -9.96
C THR A 208 -1.52 10.92 -11.12
N TYR A 209 -1.47 9.61 -10.88
CA TYR A 209 -1.58 8.62 -11.97
C TYR A 209 -2.95 7.95 -12.09
N SER A 210 -3.89 8.23 -11.18
CA SER A 210 -5.22 7.59 -11.17
C SER A 210 -5.16 6.08 -11.09
N VAL A 211 -4.16 5.54 -10.37
CA VAL A 211 -4.12 4.12 -10.00
C VAL A 211 -5.30 3.87 -9.06
N LYS A 212 -6.19 2.98 -9.49
CA LYS A 212 -7.36 2.57 -8.72
C LYS A 212 -6.95 1.50 -7.71
N PRO A 213 -7.19 1.70 -6.40
CA PRO A 213 -6.88 0.70 -5.39
C PRO A 213 -7.69 -0.58 -5.55
N SER A 214 -7.25 -1.66 -4.91
CA SER A 214 -8.05 -2.90 -4.85
C SER A 214 -9.43 -2.66 -4.24
N GLU A 215 -10.41 -3.50 -4.59
CA GLU A 215 -11.77 -3.41 -4.04
C GLU A 215 -11.78 -3.60 -2.52
N ARG A 216 -10.90 -4.46 -2.00
CA ARG A 216 -10.70 -4.69 -0.56
C ARG A 216 -10.27 -3.40 0.13
N PHE A 217 -9.26 -2.70 -0.40
CA PHE A 217 -8.79 -1.46 0.20
C PHE A 217 -9.82 -0.33 0.08
N GLN A 218 -10.55 -0.26 -1.04
CA GLN A 218 -11.68 0.65 -1.19
C GLN A 218 -12.78 0.42 -0.15
N ALA A 219 -13.12 -0.84 0.12
CA ALA A 219 -14.09 -1.21 1.15
C ALA A 219 -13.59 -0.84 2.55
N TYR A 220 -12.31 -1.10 2.84
CA TYR A 220 -11.67 -0.68 4.09
C TYR A 220 -11.76 0.84 4.31
N VAL A 221 -11.27 1.66 3.38
CA VAL A 221 -11.31 3.12 3.53
C VAL A 221 -12.74 3.62 3.69
N ARG A 222 -13.69 3.06 2.93
CA ARG A 222 -15.11 3.41 3.05
C ARG A 222 -15.68 3.04 4.42
N GLY A 223 -15.35 1.87 4.95
CA GLY A 223 -15.85 1.35 6.23
C GLY A 223 -15.11 1.89 7.46
N PHE A 224 -13.93 2.51 7.29
CA PHE A 224 -13.10 2.93 8.41
C PHE A 224 -13.81 3.95 9.30
N GLN A 225 -13.76 3.72 10.62
CA GLN A 225 -14.46 4.50 11.64
C GLN A 225 -13.63 5.72 12.05
N LEU A 226 -13.58 6.73 11.17
CA LEU A 226 -12.73 7.91 11.32
C LEU A 226 -12.96 8.69 12.63
N GLU A 227 -14.21 8.87 13.04
CA GLU A 227 -14.53 9.59 14.28
C GLU A 227 -14.03 8.86 15.53
N ALA A 228 -14.23 7.53 15.59
CA ALA A 228 -13.72 6.71 16.68
C ALA A 228 -12.19 6.73 16.72
N PHE A 229 -11.52 6.70 15.56
CA PHE A 229 -10.07 6.84 15.49
C PHE A 229 -9.61 8.18 16.05
N GLY A 230 -10.26 9.29 15.70
CA GLY A 230 -9.97 10.61 16.26
C GLY A 230 -10.12 10.65 17.78
N GLN A 231 -11.14 9.98 18.34
CA GLN A 231 -11.32 9.87 19.79
C GLN A 231 -10.19 9.09 20.47
N VAL A 232 -9.74 7.98 19.88
CA VAL A 232 -8.59 7.18 20.36
C VAL A 232 -7.33 8.05 20.39
N VAL A 233 -7.04 8.79 19.32
CA VAL A 233 -5.87 9.68 19.24
C VAL A 233 -5.94 10.78 20.31
N HIS A 234 -7.08 11.44 20.46
CA HIS A 234 -7.27 12.50 21.46
C HIS A 234 -7.11 11.97 22.89
N GLN A 235 -7.74 10.85 23.23
CA GLN A 235 -7.65 10.25 24.56
C GLN A 235 -6.23 9.80 24.89
N GLY A 236 -5.56 9.12 23.95
CA GLY A 236 -4.17 8.69 24.10
C GLY A 236 -3.24 9.88 24.33
N ARG A 237 -3.36 10.94 23.53
CA ARG A 237 -2.54 12.14 23.67
C ARG A 237 -2.74 12.82 25.03
N ALA A 238 -3.99 13.00 25.46
CA ALA A 238 -4.31 13.60 26.75
C ALA A 238 -3.75 12.78 27.93
N CYS A 239 -3.67 11.45 27.79
CA CYS A 239 -3.01 10.59 28.78
C CYS A 239 -1.49 10.80 28.82
N LEU A 240 -0.82 10.78 27.65
CA LEU A 240 0.63 10.99 27.57
C LEU A 240 1.06 12.36 28.11
N ASP A 241 0.28 13.40 27.85
CA ASP A 241 0.60 14.75 28.32
C ASP A 241 0.52 14.84 29.86
N LYS A 242 -0.47 14.19 30.49
CA LYS A 242 -0.54 14.10 31.97
C LYS A 242 0.67 13.36 32.57
N GLY A 243 1.16 12.33 31.89
CA GLY A 243 2.33 11.58 32.34
C GLY A 243 3.64 12.37 32.27
N ARG A 244 3.72 13.41 31.44
CA ARG A 244 4.90 14.28 31.31
C ARG A 244 4.97 15.41 32.35
N GLU A 245 3.84 15.73 32.98
CA GLU A 245 3.74 16.76 34.01
C GLU A 245 4.05 16.24 35.43
N ALA A 246 3.98 14.92 35.62
CA ALA A 246 4.22 14.23 36.89
C ALA A 246 5.71 13.93 37.12
#